data_AF-A0A2T3L8J8-F1
#
_entry.id   AF-A0A2T3L8J8-F1
#
_cell.length_a   1.000
_cell.length_b   1.000
_cell.length_c   1.000
_cell.angle_alpha   90.00
_cell.angle_beta   90.00
_cell.angle_gamma   90.00
#
_symmetry.space_group_name_H-M   'P 1'
#
loop_
_entity.id
_entity.type
_entity.pdbx_description
1 polymer ?
#
loop_
_entity_poly.entity_id
_entity_poly.type
_entity_poly.pdbx_seq_one_letter_code
_entity_poly.pdbx_strand_id
1 'polypeptide(L)'
;MRNLVIAVSVALLSACGGGSSDSQATGNTAISPTPSIQPNGIYKSDDAVMIIDTEITHGVLAADSSNNLYLFDTATLNNDTLDLKGVHLWSNSVSFYDSSQTASLTFNGNTASAMTTIDSQSFVHTFVKQPDSLSLNQLIGTHTNTDDGSTWDIDSAGNITINGMCTFSGTLTKNDHYFKVSMTATACSPASYNGDYDGAAFTVDDNGTTQLVGALYSDVSIVWGTVPIN
;
A
#
# COMPACT_ATOMS: atom_id res chain seq x y z
N MET A 1 35.55 -62.49 -8.97
CA MET A 1 35.01 -61.21 -9.48
C MET A 1 34.38 -61.51 -10.83
N ARG A 2 33.04 -61.51 -10.88
CA ARG A 2 32.25 -62.11 -11.95
C ARG A 2 31.13 -61.12 -12.29
N ASN A 3 31.09 -60.72 -13.56
CA ASN A 3 30.10 -59.80 -14.14
C ASN A 3 28.67 -60.30 -13.94
N LEU A 4 27.72 -59.38 -13.74
CA LEU A 4 26.37 -59.52 -14.28
C LEU A 4 25.71 -58.14 -14.47
N VAL A 5 25.38 -57.86 -15.73
CA VAL A 5 24.48 -56.79 -16.20
C VAL A 5 23.19 -57.47 -16.61
N ILE A 6 22.03 -57.09 -16.04
CA ILE A 6 20.65 -57.35 -16.52
C ILE A 6 19.81 -56.19 -15.96
N ALA A 7 19.22 -55.23 -16.67
CA ALA A 7 18.36 -55.20 -17.88
C ALA A 7 16.89 -55.63 -17.64
N VAL A 8 16.02 -54.60 -17.55
CA VAL A 8 14.65 -54.48 -18.10
C VAL A 8 13.54 -55.38 -17.52
N SER A 9 12.44 -54.77 -17.04
CA SER A 9 11.12 -54.84 -17.72
C SER A 9 9.98 -54.26 -16.88
N VAL A 10 9.19 -53.44 -17.57
CA VAL A 10 7.92 -52.83 -17.18
C VAL A 10 6.82 -53.90 -17.15
N ALA A 11 5.94 -53.86 -16.15
CA ALA A 11 4.64 -54.51 -16.21
C ALA A 11 3.54 -53.47 -15.98
N LEU A 12 2.85 -53.11 -17.07
CA LEU A 12 1.55 -52.48 -17.06
C LEU A 12 0.53 -53.52 -16.60
N LEU A 13 -0.19 -53.25 -15.52
CA LEU A 13 -1.42 -53.96 -15.18
C LEU A 13 -2.59 -53.00 -15.39
N SER A 14 -3.25 -53.16 -16.53
CA SER A 14 -4.62 -52.73 -16.76
C SER A 14 -5.57 -53.61 -15.96
N ALA A 15 -6.26 -53.04 -14.98
CA ALA A 15 -7.42 -53.66 -14.35
C ALA A 15 -8.66 -52.80 -14.66
N CYS A 16 -9.50 -53.31 -15.55
CA CYS A 16 -10.89 -52.91 -15.70
C CYS A 16 -11.72 -53.91 -14.90
N GLY A 17 -12.47 -53.44 -13.90
CA GLY A 17 -13.38 -54.24 -13.09
C GLY A 17 -14.42 -53.32 -12.47
N GLY A 18 -15.63 -53.35 -13.02
CA GLY A 18 -16.77 -52.57 -12.55
C GLY A 18 -17.42 -53.14 -11.28
N GLY A 19 -18.13 -52.29 -10.55
CA GLY A 19 -18.95 -52.66 -9.41
C GLY A 19 -19.36 -51.45 -8.59
N SER A 20 -20.65 -51.13 -8.64
CA SER A 20 -21.36 -50.02 -7.99
C SER A 20 -21.15 -49.96 -6.46
N SER A 21 -21.06 -48.73 -5.92
CA SER A 21 -21.75 -48.18 -4.72
C SER A 21 -20.85 -47.25 -3.91
N ASP A 22 -21.44 -46.13 -3.46
CA ASP A 22 -20.96 -45.12 -2.52
C ASP A 22 -19.97 -44.06 -3.04
N SER A 23 -20.57 -43.01 -3.58
CA SER A 23 -19.95 -41.69 -3.74
C SER A 23 -19.56 -41.10 -2.38
N GLN A 24 -18.37 -41.42 -1.89
CA GLN A 24 -17.61 -40.48 -1.06
C GLN A 24 -16.85 -39.56 -2.00
N ALA A 25 -17.42 -38.37 -2.22
CA ALA A 25 -16.67 -37.25 -2.73
C ALA A 25 -15.56 -36.92 -1.72
N THR A 26 -14.35 -37.43 -1.96
CA THR A 26 -13.14 -36.85 -1.38
C THR A 26 -13.09 -35.42 -1.89
N GLY A 27 -13.51 -34.50 -1.03
CA GLY A 27 -13.37 -33.07 -1.27
C GLY A 27 -11.91 -32.78 -1.52
N ASN A 28 -11.55 -32.62 -2.80
CA ASN A 28 -10.41 -31.80 -3.20
C ASN A 28 -10.73 -30.41 -2.66
N THR A 29 -10.29 -30.14 -1.42
CA THR A 29 -9.91 -28.80 -1.03
C THR A 29 -8.74 -28.49 -1.94
N ALA A 30 -9.04 -27.89 -3.09
CA ALA A 30 -8.06 -27.16 -3.86
C ALA A 30 -7.47 -26.17 -2.86
N ILE A 31 -6.27 -26.48 -2.37
CA ILE A 31 -5.46 -25.55 -1.63
C ILE A 31 -5.19 -24.47 -2.66
N SER A 32 -5.97 -23.39 -2.63
CA SER A 32 -5.64 -22.20 -3.41
C SER A 32 -4.20 -21.87 -3.00
N PRO A 33 -3.24 -21.87 -3.94
CA PRO A 33 -1.87 -21.59 -3.58
C PRO A 33 -1.85 -20.23 -2.88
N THR A 34 -1.29 -20.18 -1.69
CA THR A 34 -0.99 -18.91 -1.03
C THR A 34 -0.19 -18.10 -2.05
N PRO A 35 -0.64 -16.90 -2.44
CA PRO A 35 0.07 -16.10 -3.43
C PRO A 35 1.53 -15.92 -2.96
N SER A 36 2.47 -16.09 -3.89
CA SER A 36 3.89 -16.13 -3.56
C SER A 36 4.40 -14.79 -3.01
N ILE A 37 3.67 -13.71 -3.32
CA ILE A 37 4.00 -12.35 -2.95
C ILE A 37 3.19 -11.88 -1.73
N GLN A 38 3.84 -11.07 -0.88
CA GLN A 38 3.24 -10.41 0.27
C GLN A 38 3.24 -8.91 -0.02
N PRO A 39 2.24 -8.41 -0.79
CA PRO A 39 2.27 -7.07 -1.35
C PRO A 39 2.04 -5.99 -0.30
N ASN A 40 1.42 -6.31 0.85
CA ASN A 40 1.16 -5.34 1.91
C ASN A 40 2.46 -4.73 2.45
N GLY A 41 2.44 -3.42 2.70
CA GLY A 41 3.56 -2.69 3.26
C GLY A 41 3.76 -1.31 2.66
N ILE A 42 4.92 -0.73 3.00
CA ILE A 42 5.35 0.60 2.57
C ILE A 42 6.34 0.44 1.42
N TYR A 43 6.24 1.30 0.42
CA TYR A 43 7.04 1.29 -0.80
C TYR A 43 7.49 2.72 -1.13
N LYS A 44 8.71 2.85 -1.64
CA LYS A 44 9.30 4.14 -2.02
C LYS A 44 10.05 4.02 -3.35
N SER A 45 9.88 5.00 -4.23
CA SER A 45 10.75 5.28 -5.38
C SER A 45 11.59 6.52 -5.09
N ASP A 46 12.35 7.01 -6.07
CA ASP A 46 13.15 8.22 -5.91
C ASP A 46 12.29 9.47 -5.63
N ASP A 47 11.05 9.48 -6.11
CA ASP A 47 10.15 10.65 -6.15
C ASP A 47 8.72 10.36 -5.69
N ALA A 48 8.41 9.12 -5.30
CA ALA A 48 7.07 8.72 -4.91
C ALA A 48 7.07 7.71 -3.77
N VAL A 49 5.95 7.63 -3.07
CA VAL A 49 5.70 6.71 -1.96
C VAL A 49 4.35 6.02 -2.16
N MET A 50 4.23 4.81 -1.65
CA MET A 50 3.01 4.03 -1.75
C MET A 50 2.84 3.13 -0.52
N ILE A 51 1.61 3.08 -0.01
CA ILE A 51 1.16 2.03 0.91
C ILE A 51 0.28 1.06 0.14
N ILE A 52 0.45 -0.22 0.44
CA ILE A 52 -0.45 -1.28 0.04
C ILE A 52 -0.98 -1.98 1.29
N ASP A 53 -2.30 -2.05 1.39
CA ASP A 53 -3.06 -2.79 2.40
C ASP A 53 -4.26 -3.45 1.70
N THR A 54 -4.10 -4.71 1.28
CA THR A 54 -5.15 -5.40 0.51
C THR A 54 -6.34 -5.85 1.37
N GLU A 55 -6.31 -5.64 2.68
CA GLU A 55 -7.37 -6.07 3.59
C GLU A 55 -8.48 -5.03 3.76
N ILE A 56 -8.28 -3.82 3.26
CA ILE A 56 -9.22 -2.71 3.37
C ILE A 56 -9.55 -2.10 2.00
N THR A 57 -10.79 -1.62 1.87
CA THR A 57 -11.17 -0.72 0.77
C THR A 57 -10.33 0.55 0.83
N HIS A 58 -9.94 1.11 -0.32
CA HIS A 58 -9.03 2.26 -0.37
C HIS A 58 -7.66 1.99 0.27
N GLY A 59 -7.25 0.73 0.34
CA GLY A 59 -6.00 0.33 0.99
C GLY A 59 -4.75 0.52 0.16
N VAL A 60 -4.85 1.01 -1.08
CA VAL A 60 -3.69 1.42 -1.87
C VAL A 60 -3.72 2.92 -2.07
N LEU A 61 -2.74 3.58 -1.45
CA LEU A 61 -2.53 5.01 -1.50
C LEU A 61 -1.12 5.27 -2.04
N ALA A 62 -0.97 6.13 -3.03
CA ALA A 62 0.32 6.57 -3.54
C ALA A 62 0.38 8.09 -3.65
N ALA A 63 1.56 8.65 -3.43
CA ALA A 63 1.84 10.07 -3.57
C ALA A 63 3.15 10.26 -4.37
N ASP A 64 3.22 11.27 -5.23
CA ASP A 64 4.45 11.62 -5.94
C ASP A 64 4.90 13.06 -5.67
N SER A 65 6.14 13.38 -6.03
CA SER A 65 6.73 14.70 -5.84
C SER A 65 6.08 15.81 -6.68
N SER A 66 5.19 15.46 -7.62
CA SER A 66 4.39 16.41 -8.38
C SER A 66 3.11 16.83 -7.64
N ASN A 67 2.95 16.38 -6.39
CA ASN A 67 1.75 16.53 -5.57
C ASN A 67 0.52 15.82 -6.13
N ASN A 68 0.72 14.72 -6.85
CA ASN A 68 -0.37 13.83 -7.17
C ASN A 68 -0.57 12.84 -6.02
N LEU A 69 -1.82 12.66 -5.58
CA LEU A 69 -2.22 11.55 -4.74
C LEU A 69 -3.17 10.64 -5.50
N TYR A 70 -2.92 9.34 -5.40
CA TYR A 70 -3.72 8.29 -5.98
C TYR A 70 -4.30 7.44 -4.86
N LEU A 71 -5.61 7.24 -4.88
CA LEU A 71 -6.31 6.30 -4.00
C LEU A 71 -7.07 5.32 -4.87
N PHE A 72 -6.88 4.02 -4.65
CA PHE A 72 -7.53 2.99 -5.45
C PHE A 72 -8.64 2.29 -4.67
N ASP A 73 -9.82 2.14 -5.25
CA ASP A 73 -10.99 1.59 -4.57
C ASP A 73 -10.73 0.16 -4.08
N THR A 74 -10.14 -0.67 -4.95
CA THR A 74 -9.84 -2.06 -4.65
C THR A 74 -8.46 -2.48 -5.14
N ALA A 75 -7.90 -3.46 -4.42
CA ALA A 75 -6.65 -4.12 -4.76
C ALA A 75 -6.85 -5.64 -4.68
N THR A 76 -6.66 -6.34 -5.80
CA THR A 76 -6.87 -7.79 -5.92
C THR A 76 -5.58 -8.47 -6.28
N LEU A 77 -5.19 -9.45 -5.47
CA LEU A 77 -3.95 -10.18 -5.64
C LEU A 77 -4.12 -11.33 -6.63
N ASN A 78 -3.31 -11.34 -7.70
CA ASN A 78 -3.36 -12.32 -8.78
C ASN A 78 -1.96 -12.89 -9.06
N ASN A 79 -1.61 -13.97 -8.36
CA ASN A 79 -0.29 -14.62 -8.41
C ASN A 79 0.86 -13.66 -8.08
N ASP A 80 1.44 -13.02 -9.10
CA ASP A 80 2.60 -12.12 -9.02
C ASP A 80 2.24 -10.66 -9.34
N THR A 81 0.96 -10.36 -9.57
CA THR A 81 0.45 -9.00 -9.78
C THR A 81 -0.56 -8.60 -8.71
N LEU A 82 -0.62 -7.30 -8.43
CA LEU A 82 -1.72 -6.68 -7.70
C LEU A 82 -2.50 -5.80 -8.67
N ASP A 83 -3.72 -6.22 -8.98
CA ASP A 83 -4.60 -5.47 -9.86
C ASP A 83 -5.41 -4.47 -9.06
N LEU A 84 -5.29 -3.21 -9.44
CA LEU A 84 -5.96 -2.07 -8.83
C LEU A 84 -7.12 -1.64 -9.71
N LYS A 85 -8.24 -1.28 -9.09
CA LYS A 85 -9.42 -0.81 -9.81
C LYS A 85 -10.07 0.36 -9.09
N GLY A 86 -10.58 1.29 -9.89
CA GLY A 86 -11.10 2.56 -9.42
C GLY A 86 -9.93 3.43 -9.00
N VAL A 87 -9.86 4.65 -9.51
CA VAL A 87 -8.86 5.59 -9.04
C VAL A 87 -9.49 6.92 -8.78
N HIS A 88 -9.18 7.44 -7.61
CA HIS A 88 -9.27 8.86 -7.35
C HIS A 88 -7.87 9.46 -7.47
N LEU A 89 -7.77 10.50 -8.29
CA LEU A 89 -6.56 11.31 -8.45
C LEU A 89 -6.86 12.72 -7.96
N TRP A 90 -6.03 13.21 -7.06
CA TRP A 90 -6.02 14.62 -6.68
C TRP A 90 -4.64 15.20 -6.93
N SER A 91 -4.62 16.37 -7.55
CA SER A 91 -3.43 17.17 -7.77
C SER A 91 -3.75 18.65 -7.60
N ASN A 92 -2.74 19.50 -7.71
CA ASN A 92 -2.91 20.95 -7.66
C ASN A 92 -3.82 21.51 -8.77
N SER A 93 -4.10 20.75 -9.82
CA SER A 93 -4.83 21.21 -11.02
C SER A 93 -6.00 20.33 -11.42
N VAL A 94 -6.10 19.12 -10.86
CA VAL A 94 -7.11 18.13 -11.25
C VAL A 94 -7.64 17.42 -10.01
N SER A 95 -8.96 17.23 -9.98
CA SER A 95 -9.61 16.25 -9.12
C SER A 95 -10.38 15.34 -10.07
N PHE A 96 -10.00 14.07 -10.10
CA PHE A 96 -10.48 13.08 -11.05
C PHE A 96 -10.90 11.82 -10.31
N TYR A 97 -12.01 11.23 -10.75
CA TYR A 97 -12.41 9.91 -10.31
C TYR A 97 -12.90 9.10 -11.51
N ASP A 98 -12.36 7.89 -11.66
CA ASP A 98 -12.83 6.90 -12.62
C ASP A 98 -12.86 5.51 -11.99
N SER A 99 -14.07 5.02 -11.74
CA SER A 99 -14.35 3.69 -11.18
C SER A 99 -13.99 2.54 -12.10
N SER A 100 -13.78 2.82 -13.39
CA SER A 100 -13.42 1.85 -14.42
C SER A 100 -11.93 1.81 -14.72
N GLN A 101 -11.18 2.82 -14.27
CA GLN A 101 -9.73 2.85 -14.42
C GLN A 101 -9.13 1.62 -13.73
N THR A 102 -8.18 1.00 -14.42
CA THR A 102 -7.41 -0.11 -13.90
C THR A 102 -5.93 0.24 -13.92
N ALA A 103 -5.20 -0.32 -12.96
CA ALA A 103 -3.75 -0.32 -12.91
C ALA A 103 -3.30 -1.69 -12.42
N SER A 104 -2.05 -2.07 -12.72
CA SER A 104 -1.49 -3.31 -12.20
C SER A 104 -0.09 -3.04 -11.69
N LEU A 105 0.23 -3.62 -10.54
CA LEU A 105 1.56 -3.65 -9.98
C LEU A 105 2.15 -5.04 -10.18
N THR A 106 3.33 -5.11 -10.79
CA THR A 106 4.09 -6.37 -10.89
C THR A 106 5.17 -6.42 -9.82
N PHE A 107 5.33 -7.56 -9.17
CA PHE A 107 6.31 -7.74 -8.10
C PHE A 107 7.50 -8.60 -8.52
N ASN A 108 8.70 -8.17 -8.14
CA ASN A 108 9.93 -8.96 -8.25
C ASN A 108 10.73 -8.82 -6.96
N GLY A 109 10.60 -9.80 -6.07
CA GLY A 109 11.13 -9.72 -4.70
C GLY A 109 10.52 -8.53 -3.96
N ASN A 110 11.38 -7.63 -3.47
CA ASN A 110 10.97 -6.41 -2.76
C ASN A 110 10.66 -5.23 -3.68
N THR A 111 10.64 -5.43 -5.00
CA THR A 111 10.38 -4.36 -5.96
C THR A 111 8.96 -4.46 -6.48
N ALA A 112 8.21 -3.35 -6.47
CA ALA A 112 6.90 -3.22 -7.10
C ALA A 112 7.02 -2.24 -8.27
N SER A 113 6.55 -2.63 -9.46
CA SER A 113 6.57 -1.76 -10.63
C SER A 113 5.15 -1.42 -11.07
N ALA A 114 4.87 -0.12 -11.18
CA ALA A 114 3.65 0.41 -11.75
C ALA A 114 3.97 0.98 -13.13
N MET A 115 3.18 0.61 -14.14
CA MET A 115 3.27 1.22 -15.47
C MET A 115 1.86 1.37 -16.04
N THR A 116 1.29 2.56 -15.87
CA THR A 116 -0.04 2.87 -16.38
C THR A 116 -0.17 4.34 -16.73
N THR A 117 -1.33 4.71 -17.26
CA THR A 117 -1.74 6.09 -17.47
C THR A 117 -3.04 6.33 -16.70
N ILE A 118 -3.08 7.37 -15.87
CA ILE A 118 -4.24 7.79 -15.07
C ILE A 118 -4.57 9.22 -15.47
N ASP A 119 -5.79 9.50 -15.91
CA ASP A 119 -6.22 10.81 -16.41
C ASP A 119 -5.26 11.41 -17.47
N SER A 120 -4.84 10.59 -18.44
CA SER A 120 -3.83 10.97 -19.46
C SER A 120 -2.43 11.31 -18.93
N GLN A 121 -2.16 11.09 -17.63
CA GLN A 121 -0.85 11.28 -17.02
C GLN A 121 -0.16 9.94 -16.78
N SER A 122 1.14 9.86 -17.09
CA SER A 122 1.91 8.66 -16.86
C SER A 122 2.12 8.43 -15.35
N PHE A 123 1.69 7.28 -14.85
CA PHE A 123 2.03 6.78 -13.52
C PHE A 123 2.97 5.60 -13.70
N VAL A 124 4.26 5.91 -13.75
CA VAL A 124 5.33 4.95 -14.05
C VAL A 124 6.40 5.07 -12.99
N HIS A 125 6.40 4.12 -12.04
CA HIS A 125 7.32 4.11 -10.93
C HIS A 125 7.80 2.69 -10.64
N THR A 126 9.04 2.58 -10.21
CA THR A 126 9.60 1.36 -9.62
C THR A 126 9.86 1.66 -8.16
N PHE A 127 9.09 1.01 -7.29
CA PHE A 127 9.21 1.17 -5.85
C PHE A 127 9.97 0.02 -5.23
N VAL A 128 10.72 0.33 -4.17
CA VAL A 128 11.39 -0.64 -3.30
C VAL A 128 10.64 -0.69 -1.97
N LYS A 129 10.32 -1.90 -1.51
CA LYS A 129 9.67 -2.15 -0.23
C LYS A 129 10.57 -1.64 0.91
N GLN A 130 9.98 -0.83 1.77
CA GLN A 130 10.61 -0.27 2.96
C GLN A 130 10.34 -1.17 4.17
N PRO A 131 11.15 -1.03 5.25
CA PRO A 131 10.78 -1.57 6.56
C PRO A 131 9.43 -1.00 7.04
N ASP A 132 8.84 -1.67 8.01
CA ASP A 132 7.67 -1.15 8.72
C ASP A 132 7.97 0.22 9.32
N SER A 133 6.95 1.06 9.41
CA SER A 133 7.06 2.36 10.05
C SER A 133 7.56 2.21 11.49
N LEU A 134 8.41 3.15 11.91
CA LEU A 134 8.87 3.27 13.30
C LEU A 134 7.69 3.18 14.28
N SER A 135 7.94 2.64 15.47
CA SER A 135 6.91 2.54 16.50
C SER A 135 6.54 3.91 17.08
N LEU A 136 5.33 4.04 17.63
CA LEU A 136 4.80 5.33 18.09
C LEU A 136 5.74 6.06 19.06
N ASN A 137 6.37 5.34 19.98
CA ASN A 137 7.32 5.92 20.94
C ASN A 137 8.57 6.55 20.30
N GLN A 138 8.90 6.19 19.06
CA GLN A 138 9.98 6.80 18.29
C GLN A 138 9.52 8.01 17.47
N LEU A 139 8.21 8.25 17.41
CA LEU A 139 7.60 9.39 16.71
C LEU A 139 7.21 10.52 17.67
N ILE A 140 7.24 10.30 18.98
CA ILE A 140 6.84 11.30 19.99
C ILE A 140 7.74 12.53 19.90
N GLY A 141 7.13 13.72 19.90
CA GLY A 141 7.81 15.01 19.89
C GLY A 141 7.28 15.92 18.79
N THR A 142 7.93 17.08 18.67
CA THR A 142 7.63 18.05 17.62
C THR A 142 8.64 17.93 16.50
N HIS A 143 8.15 17.61 15.30
CA HIS A 143 8.94 17.52 14.08
C HIS A 143 8.64 18.74 13.21
N THR A 144 9.65 19.35 12.60
CA THR A 144 9.48 20.57 11.79
C THR A 144 9.95 20.33 10.36
N ASN A 145 9.09 20.62 9.39
CA ASN A 145 9.44 20.58 7.99
C ASN A 145 10.31 21.79 7.68
N THR A 146 11.51 21.55 7.15
CA THR A 146 12.51 22.60 6.89
C THR A 146 12.16 23.48 5.70
N ASP A 147 11.30 23.02 4.81
CA ASP A 147 10.99 23.67 3.55
C ASP A 147 9.88 24.72 3.72
N ASP A 148 8.86 24.40 4.52
CA ASP A 148 7.70 25.28 4.72
C ASP A 148 7.49 25.73 6.19
N GLY A 149 8.24 25.18 7.13
CA GLY A 149 8.14 25.50 8.56
C GLY A 149 6.93 24.87 9.26
N SER A 150 6.17 23.99 8.59
CA SER A 150 5.06 23.28 9.22
C SER A 150 5.57 22.35 10.33
N THR A 151 4.77 22.19 11.39
CA THR A 151 5.14 21.39 12.57
C THR A 151 4.17 20.27 12.81
N TRP A 152 4.68 19.09 13.12
CA TRP A 152 3.93 17.87 13.43
C TRP A 152 4.26 17.49 14.87
N ASP A 153 3.31 17.69 15.79
CA ASP A 153 3.48 17.37 17.20
C ASP A 153 2.73 16.08 17.53
N ILE A 154 3.44 15.09 18.06
CA ILE A 154 2.90 13.76 18.38
C ILE A 154 3.15 13.44 19.86
N ASP A 155 2.09 13.08 20.57
CA ASP A 155 2.20 12.70 21.99
C ASP A 155 2.27 11.17 22.20
N SER A 156 2.50 10.77 23.44
CA SER A 156 2.60 9.35 23.82
C SER A 156 1.32 8.54 23.68
N ALA A 157 0.16 9.20 23.57
CA ALA A 157 -1.12 8.56 23.34
C ALA A 157 -1.42 8.41 21.84
N GLY A 158 -0.57 8.95 20.96
CA GLY A 158 -0.77 8.94 19.52
C GLY A 158 -1.65 10.07 19.04
N ASN A 159 -1.94 11.08 19.87
CA ASN A 159 -2.56 12.29 19.36
C ASN A 159 -1.53 13.05 18.53
N ILE A 160 -1.96 13.54 17.36
CA ILE A 160 -1.14 14.30 16.43
C ILE A 160 -1.80 15.64 16.15
N THR A 161 -0.98 16.70 16.13
CA THR A 161 -1.37 18.04 15.66
C THR A 161 -0.39 18.49 14.59
N ILE A 162 -0.91 18.83 13.40
CA ILE A 162 -0.13 19.40 12.31
C ILE A 162 -0.51 20.87 12.16
N ASN A 163 0.45 21.77 12.30
CA ASN A 163 0.29 23.20 12.04
C ASN A 163 1.07 23.57 10.79
N GLY A 164 0.36 23.94 9.73
CA GLY A 164 0.95 24.37 8.45
C GLY A 164 0.02 25.35 7.74
N MET A 165 -0.45 25.00 6.54
CA MET A 165 -1.49 25.78 5.85
C MET A 165 -2.79 25.92 6.66
N CYS A 166 -3.02 24.99 7.58
CA CYS A 166 -4.04 25.04 8.61
C CYS A 166 -3.70 24.10 9.78
N THR A 167 -4.62 23.97 10.74
CA THR A 167 -4.43 23.07 11.88
C THR A 167 -5.21 21.78 11.66
N PHE A 168 -4.49 20.67 11.56
CA PHE A 168 -5.04 19.31 11.61
C PHE A 168 -4.84 18.74 13.01
N SER A 169 -5.85 18.13 13.58
CA SER A 169 -5.78 17.50 14.90
C SER A 169 -6.47 16.16 14.89
N GLY A 170 -5.81 15.12 15.40
CA GLY A 170 -6.39 13.78 15.42
C GLY A 170 -5.47 12.73 16.03
N THR A 171 -5.54 11.50 15.51
CA THR A 171 -4.87 10.33 16.13
C THR A 171 -4.18 9.43 15.12
N LEU A 172 -3.04 8.86 15.53
CA LEU A 172 -2.31 7.80 14.85
C LEU A 172 -2.64 6.45 15.49
N THR A 173 -3.22 5.53 14.72
CA THR A 173 -3.52 4.16 15.17
C THR A 173 -2.67 3.18 14.38
N LYS A 174 -1.81 2.40 15.07
CA LYS A 174 -0.93 1.43 14.41
C LYS A 174 -1.78 0.40 13.63
N ASN A 175 -1.42 0.18 12.37
CA ASN A 175 -2.03 -0.77 11.46
C ASN A 175 -0.94 -1.53 10.73
N ASP A 176 -0.49 -2.62 11.36
CA ASP A 176 0.59 -3.49 10.91
C ASP A 176 1.84 -2.69 10.46
N HIS A 177 2.04 -2.50 9.17
CA HIS A 177 3.19 -1.80 8.59
C HIS A 177 3.19 -0.28 8.79
N TYR A 178 2.02 0.37 8.94
CA TYR A 178 1.87 1.85 8.95
C TYR A 178 0.95 2.31 10.08
N PHE A 179 0.59 3.60 10.14
CA PHE A 179 -0.44 4.14 11.03
C PHE A 179 -1.64 4.61 10.22
N LYS A 180 -2.84 4.15 10.58
CA LYS A 180 -4.08 4.80 10.17
C LYS A 180 -4.19 6.15 10.86
N VAL A 181 -4.66 7.14 10.13
CA VAL A 181 -4.82 8.51 10.61
C VAL A 181 -6.28 8.89 10.50
N SER A 182 -6.82 9.53 11.53
CA SER A 182 -8.12 10.19 11.49
C SER A 182 -8.00 11.53 12.19
N MET A 183 -8.40 12.61 11.53
CA MET A 183 -8.17 13.97 12.01
C MET A 183 -9.16 14.98 11.44
N THR A 184 -9.32 16.09 12.15
CA THR A 184 -10.14 17.23 11.73
C THR A 184 -9.24 18.42 11.39
N ALA A 185 -9.47 19.02 10.23
CA ALA A 185 -8.80 20.23 9.75
C ALA A 185 -9.65 21.48 10.06
N THR A 186 -9.01 22.50 10.62
CA THR A 186 -9.66 23.76 10.99
C THR A 186 -8.82 24.98 10.61
N ALA A 187 -9.50 26.13 10.46
CA ALA A 187 -8.89 27.41 10.08
C ALA A 187 -8.11 27.37 8.75
N CYS A 188 -8.55 26.55 7.79
CA CYS A 188 -7.87 26.41 6.52
C CYS A 188 -8.09 27.58 5.55
N SER A 189 -7.05 27.85 4.75
CA SER A 189 -7.08 28.79 3.63
C SER A 189 -6.61 28.06 2.36
N PRO A 190 -7.52 27.75 1.42
CA PRO A 190 -8.94 28.10 1.42
C PRO A 190 -9.78 27.29 2.42
N ALA A 191 -10.91 27.85 2.86
CA ALA A 191 -11.79 27.24 3.87
C ALA A 191 -12.45 25.93 3.42
N SER A 192 -12.37 25.59 2.13
CA SER A 192 -12.82 24.32 1.57
C SER A 192 -12.04 23.11 2.11
N TYR A 193 -10.84 23.33 2.67
CA TYR A 193 -10.04 22.27 3.29
C TYR A 193 -10.44 21.98 4.74
N ASN A 194 -11.36 22.74 5.35
CA ASN A 194 -11.86 22.40 6.67
C ASN A 194 -12.75 21.15 6.59
N GLY A 195 -12.65 20.25 7.57
CA GLY A 195 -13.45 19.03 7.62
C GLY A 195 -12.70 17.86 8.23
N ASP A 196 -13.30 16.69 8.13
CA ASP A 196 -12.71 15.45 8.62
C ASP A 196 -11.94 14.74 7.51
N TYR A 197 -10.80 14.15 7.89
CA TYR A 197 -9.89 13.45 7.01
C TYR A 197 -9.53 12.10 7.62
N ASP A 198 -9.46 11.10 6.77
CA ASP A 198 -8.82 9.83 7.06
C ASP A 198 -7.53 9.72 6.25
N GLY A 199 -6.67 8.77 6.59
CA GLY A 199 -5.43 8.63 5.86
C GLY A 199 -4.45 7.65 6.46
N ALA A 200 -3.20 7.83 6.06
CA ALA A 200 -2.10 7.01 6.50
C ALA A 200 -0.87 7.85 6.82
N ALA A 201 -0.14 7.43 7.85
CA ALA A 201 1.17 7.97 8.20
C ALA A 201 2.18 6.83 8.37
N PHE A 202 3.40 7.06 7.92
CA PHE A 202 4.45 6.04 7.91
C PHE A 202 5.83 6.67 7.76
N THR A 203 6.86 5.98 8.23
CA THR A 203 8.24 6.43 8.04
C THR A 203 8.91 5.77 6.84
N VAL A 204 9.73 6.53 6.13
CA VAL A 204 10.63 6.03 5.08
C VAL A 204 12.05 6.59 5.29
N ASP A 205 13.06 5.85 4.84
CA ASP A 205 14.41 6.42 4.73
C ASP A 205 14.52 7.22 3.42
N ASP A 206 14.89 8.48 3.55
CA ASP A 206 15.24 9.33 2.44
C ASP A 206 16.67 9.84 2.59
N ASN A 207 17.57 9.21 1.86
CA ASN A 207 19.00 9.52 1.83
C ASN A 207 19.63 9.55 3.23
N GLY A 208 19.28 8.58 4.09
CA GLY A 208 19.78 8.48 5.47
C GLY A 208 19.05 9.36 6.48
N THR A 209 18.04 10.11 6.06
CA THR A 209 17.13 10.84 6.96
C THR A 209 15.81 10.10 7.03
N THR A 210 15.37 9.74 8.24
CA THR A 210 14.03 9.17 8.40
C THR A 210 12.99 10.27 8.26
N GLN A 211 12.13 10.16 7.25
CA GLN A 211 11.00 11.05 7.02
C GLN A 211 9.73 10.38 7.52
N LEU A 212 8.93 11.09 8.31
CA LEU A 212 7.54 10.75 8.55
C LEU A 212 6.70 11.36 7.44
N VAL A 213 6.05 10.48 6.67
CA VAL A 213 5.12 10.81 5.61
C VAL A 213 3.71 10.72 6.17
N GLY A 214 2.84 11.64 5.76
CA GLY A 214 1.41 11.59 6.01
C GLY A 214 0.65 11.94 4.76
N ALA A 215 -0.39 11.16 4.45
CA ALA A 215 -1.32 11.43 3.36
C ALA A 215 -2.74 11.29 3.89
N LEU A 216 -3.52 12.35 3.71
CA LEU A 216 -4.83 12.57 4.28
C LEU A 216 -5.80 12.85 3.17
N TYR A 217 -6.97 12.23 3.23
CA TYR A 217 -8.03 12.40 2.26
C TYR A 217 -9.39 12.63 2.92
N SER A 218 -10.23 13.37 2.21
CA SER A 218 -11.63 13.63 2.50
C SER A 218 -12.44 13.51 1.21
N ASP A 219 -13.76 13.66 1.28
CA ASP A 219 -14.62 13.65 0.09
C ASP A 219 -14.29 14.77 -0.92
N VAL A 220 -13.64 15.86 -0.47
CA VAL A 220 -13.48 17.10 -1.26
C VAL A 220 -12.03 17.54 -1.45
N SER A 221 -11.09 17.00 -0.67
CA SER A 221 -9.70 17.48 -0.64
C SER A 221 -8.76 16.41 -0.12
N ILE A 222 -7.52 16.52 -0.55
CA ILE A 222 -6.41 15.69 -0.09
C ILE A 222 -5.25 16.59 0.31
N VAL A 223 -4.52 16.17 1.32
CA VAL A 223 -3.30 16.82 1.80
C VAL A 223 -2.28 15.73 2.09
N TRP A 224 -1.08 15.89 1.58
CA TRP A 224 0.03 15.03 1.94
C TRP A 224 1.26 15.88 2.25
N GLY A 225 2.18 15.31 3.01
CA GLY A 225 3.39 16.00 3.39
C GLY A 225 4.36 15.06 4.06
N THR A 226 5.55 15.58 4.30
CA THR A 226 6.62 14.87 4.99
C THR A 226 7.27 15.76 6.04
N VAL A 227 7.85 15.16 7.06
CA VAL A 227 8.61 15.85 8.09
C VAL A 227 9.77 14.97 8.56
N PRO A 228 11.00 15.49 8.72
CA PRO A 228 12.10 14.69 9.24
C PRO A 228 11.84 14.33 10.71
N ILE A 229 12.08 13.08 11.07
CA ILE A 229 12.08 12.61 12.46
C ILE A 229 13.46 12.88 13.06
N ASN A 230 13.50 13.72 14.10
CA ASN A 230 14.71 14.10 14.83
C ASN A 230 14.90 13.30 16.12
#